data_AF-A0A2U0S4J5-F1
#
_entry.id   AF-A0A2U0S4J5-F1
#
_cell.length_a   1.000
_cell.length_b   1.000
_cell.length_c   1.000
_cell.angle_alpha   90.00
_cell.angle_beta   90.00
_cell.angle_gamma   90.00
#
_symmetry.space_group_name_H-M   'P 1'
#
loop_
_entity.id
_entity.type
_entity.pdbx_description
1 polymer ?
#
loop_
_entity_poly.entity_id
_entity_poly.type
_entity_poly.pdbx_seq_one_letter_code
_entity_poly.pdbx_strand_id
1 'polypeptide(L)'
;MLLVVLSLVAFCQVGYSTESVLTLDDLPTSGESVLISSDSVFAVNSGETAVIEGTLSVNGTDDSLINFEIINFGELTIKSTSIRCNHANFTIQNRGTLTVQTSHFTVVGDSTLNIGNTVDCSMTETSFDVIGGYAYIQNVGSLTIHNGYFKDQFDGTLITNYGTADLSECTFVANGAEGKIEIFSSSDLQLAHGVFDVNYGGKVNLNTLTGTLTMTECNMDISGASHGRKSEINFLIGNSTLDSCSIVNNGGTINCLNTGEVYVTDCTVSMSSVNATTILSSSGPMFFESVDLSGSGSASITNWDYMRFSSVNFECSDSLTLMNNGELDANDWFIKTTSSNARIVVYIGDDGSIKFNVPFIENVDSSVLASVGPDGQEFVESSGGTITVTNNNLIAKQNSTNGGFDSNLIYILVVAAVVIVVVIFFMMKKKQKPDSL
;
A
#
# COMPACT_ATOMS: atom_id res chain seq x y z
N MET A 1 69.34 9.09 13.72
CA MET A 1 68.07 8.38 14.01
C MET A 1 67.06 9.22 14.79
N LEU A 2 67.45 10.03 15.79
CA LEU A 2 66.49 10.84 16.56
C LEU A 2 65.78 11.95 15.75
N LEU A 3 66.42 12.50 14.71
CA LEU A 3 65.86 13.60 13.88
C LEU A 3 64.80 13.14 12.85
N VAL A 4 64.80 11.86 12.48
CA VAL A 4 63.85 11.26 11.51
C VAL A 4 62.56 10.81 12.21
N VAL A 5 62.65 10.49 13.51
CA VAL A 5 61.47 10.14 14.33
C VAL A 5 60.68 11.39 14.71
N LEU A 6 61.33 12.55 14.90
CA LEU A 6 60.64 13.82 15.17
C LEU A 6 59.94 14.42 13.94
N SER A 7 60.39 14.10 12.73
CA SER A 7 59.74 14.55 11.48
C SER A 7 58.56 13.66 11.06
N LEU A 8 58.49 12.41 11.54
CA LEU A 8 57.33 11.54 11.31
C LEU A 8 56.16 11.83 12.28
N VAL A 9 56.44 12.27 13.50
CA VAL A 9 55.38 12.65 14.46
C VAL A 9 54.73 14.00 14.09
N ALA A 10 55.45 14.88 13.40
CA ALA A 10 54.92 16.16 12.93
C ALA A 10 54.09 16.08 11.64
N PHE A 11 54.14 14.96 10.89
CA PHE A 11 53.36 14.76 9.65
C PHE A 11 52.15 13.83 9.81
N CYS A 12 51.97 13.19 10.97
CA CYS A 12 50.74 12.47 11.32
C CYS A 12 49.73 13.32 12.12
N GLN A 13 50.02 14.59 12.39
CA GLN A 13 48.99 15.59 12.64
C GLN A 13 48.47 16.13 11.30
N VAL A 14 47.92 15.24 10.47
CA VAL A 14 46.84 15.68 9.59
C VAL A 14 45.76 16.12 10.58
N GLY A 15 45.51 17.42 10.63
CA GLY A 15 44.49 17.98 11.49
C GLY A 15 43.19 17.26 11.17
N TYR A 16 42.79 16.33 12.03
CA TYR A 16 41.39 16.21 12.36
C TYR A 16 41.01 17.62 12.77
N SER A 17 40.32 18.35 11.88
CA SER A 17 39.60 19.55 12.29
C SER A 17 38.87 19.13 13.55
N THR A 18 39.09 19.85 14.64
CA THR A 18 38.33 19.66 15.87
C THR A 18 36.87 19.72 15.47
N GLU A 19 36.21 18.55 15.37
CA GLU A 19 34.76 18.49 15.23
C GLU A 19 34.23 19.39 16.33
N SER A 20 33.50 20.45 15.96
CA SER A 20 32.83 21.26 16.96
C SER A 20 31.76 20.36 17.56
N VAL A 21 32.04 19.77 18.71
CA VAL A 21 31.08 18.95 19.44
C VAL A 21 30.05 19.91 20.02
N LEU A 22 28.82 19.84 19.52
CA LEU A 22 27.71 20.60 20.09
C LEU A 22 27.33 19.99 21.43
N THR A 23 26.87 20.84 22.33
CA THR A 23 26.33 20.48 23.64
C THR A 23 24.83 20.74 23.69
N LEU A 24 24.17 20.34 24.79
CA LEU A 24 22.74 20.61 24.99
C LEU A 24 22.41 22.10 24.93
N ASP A 25 23.32 22.96 25.40
CA ASP A 25 23.14 24.41 25.44
C ASP A 25 23.22 25.07 24.05
N ASP A 26 23.71 24.33 23.04
CA ASP A 26 23.85 24.82 21.67
C ASP A 26 22.62 24.51 20.80
N LEU A 27 21.62 23.77 21.32
CA LEU A 27 20.42 23.41 20.57
C LEU A 27 19.44 24.60 20.47
N PRO A 28 18.75 24.78 19.33
CA PRO A 28 17.79 25.87 19.19
C PRO A 28 16.59 25.64 20.12
N THR A 29 16.26 26.66 20.91
CA THR A 29 15.00 26.76 21.65
C THR A 29 13.96 27.61 20.91
N SER A 30 12.73 27.67 21.42
CA SER A 30 11.55 28.14 20.67
C SER A 30 11.77 29.53 20.03
N GLY A 31 11.71 29.59 18.70
CA GLY A 31 11.93 30.80 17.92
C GLY A 31 13.39 31.15 17.64
N GLU A 32 14.34 30.38 18.16
CA GLU A 32 15.76 30.52 17.88
C GLU A 32 16.17 29.76 16.61
N SER A 33 17.37 30.07 16.11
CA SER A 33 17.94 29.45 14.92
C SER A 33 19.40 29.10 15.16
N VAL A 34 19.77 27.86 14.83
CA VAL A 34 21.13 27.36 14.88
C VAL A 34 21.57 26.97 13.47
N LEU A 35 22.76 27.42 13.09
CA LEU A 35 23.40 27.11 11.82
C LEU A 35 24.60 26.21 12.05
N ILE A 36 24.58 25.03 11.44
CA ILE A 36 25.71 24.11 11.35
C ILE A 36 26.36 24.31 9.99
N SER A 37 27.55 24.90 9.99
CA SER A 37 28.32 25.21 8.78
C SER A 37 29.69 24.52 8.74
N SER A 38 29.91 23.54 9.61
CA SER A 38 31.10 22.70 9.67
C SER A 38 30.71 21.32 10.17
N ASP A 39 31.50 20.31 9.84
CA ASP A 39 31.28 18.95 10.33
C ASP A 39 31.17 18.91 11.86
N SER A 40 30.16 18.22 12.36
CA SER A 40 29.82 18.24 13.79
C SER A 40 29.05 16.99 14.20
N VAL A 41 29.20 16.62 15.48
CA VAL A 41 28.45 15.55 16.13
C VAL A 41 27.83 16.09 17.41
N PHE A 42 26.57 15.74 17.64
CA PHE A 42 25.84 15.98 18.88
C PHE A 42 25.39 14.65 19.48
N ALA A 43 25.71 14.41 20.76
CA ALA A 43 25.35 13.17 21.43
C ALA A 43 24.39 13.43 22.60
N VAL A 44 23.31 12.66 22.67
CA VAL A 44 22.41 12.60 23.83
C VAL A 44 22.70 11.30 24.56
N ASN A 45 23.34 11.37 25.73
CA ASN A 45 23.76 10.18 26.46
C ASN A 45 22.58 9.51 27.17
N SER A 46 22.77 8.26 27.58
CA SER A 46 21.79 7.52 28.38
C SER A 46 21.44 8.29 29.66
N GLY A 47 20.15 8.55 29.88
CA GLY A 47 19.65 9.32 31.02
C GLY A 47 19.62 10.84 30.81
N GLU A 48 20.07 11.32 29.65
CA GLU A 48 19.92 12.73 29.23
C GLU A 48 18.66 12.90 28.39
N THR A 49 18.10 14.10 28.45
CA THR A 49 16.98 14.55 27.61
C THR A 49 17.43 15.76 26.81
N ALA A 50 17.24 15.72 25.50
CA ALA A 50 17.48 16.82 24.59
C ALA A 50 16.18 17.24 23.89
N VAL A 51 15.99 18.54 23.74
CA VAL A 51 14.85 19.11 23.03
C VAL A 51 15.36 20.08 21.97
N ILE A 52 14.99 19.81 20.72
CA ILE A 52 15.17 20.73 19.61
C ILE A 52 13.81 21.36 19.35
N GLU A 53 13.70 22.66 19.57
CA GLU A 53 12.46 23.42 19.39
C GLU A 53 12.80 24.72 18.67
N GLY A 54 12.93 24.75 17.34
CA GLY A 54 13.30 26.00 16.65
C GLY A 54 13.66 25.81 15.18
N THR A 55 14.66 26.54 14.68
CA THR A 55 15.20 26.27 13.33
C THR A 55 16.60 25.70 13.43
N LEU A 56 16.82 24.54 12.82
CA LEU A 56 18.15 23.96 12.64
C LEU A 56 18.47 23.93 11.15
N SER A 57 19.52 24.62 10.74
CA SER A 57 20.00 24.61 9.36
C SER A 57 21.37 23.96 9.28
N VAL A 58 21.50 22.92 8.47
CA VAL A 58 22.78 22.27 8.14
C VAL A 58 23.10 22.65 6.70
N ASN A 59 24.07 23.54 6.54
CA ASN A 59 24.38 24.14 5.25
C ASN A 59 25.84 23.90 4.90
N GLY A 60 26.06 23.24 3.76
CA GLY A 60 27.34 23.28 3.07
C GLY A 60 27.50 24.50 2.18
N THR A 61 28.57 24.44 1.39
CA THR A 61 28.86 25.41 0.33
C THR A 61 28.84 24.68 -1.00
N ASP A 62 28.77 25.40 -2.11
CA ASP A 62 28.79 24.79 -3.46
C ASP A 62 30.01 23.89 -3.71
N ASP A 63 31.09 24.08 -2.96
CA ASP A 63 32.35 23.32 -3.06
C ASP A 63 32.53 22.26 -1.96
N SER A 64 31.65 22.20 -0.94
CA SER A 64 31.83 21.33 0.23
C SER A 64 30.52 20.90 0.88
N LEU A 65 30.31 19.58 0.94
CA LEU A 65 29.26 18.96 1.76
C LEU A 65 29.62 19.01 3.25
N ILE A 66 28.65 19.35 4.09
CA ILE A 66 28.79 19.33 5.56
C ILE A 66 28.10 18.11 6.14
N ASN A 67 28.73 17.44 7.09
CA ASN A 67 28.20 16.28 7.79
C ASN A 67 27.81 16.67 9.22
N PHE A 68 26.52 16.57 9.53
CA PHE A 68 26.03 16.73 10.90
C PHE A 68 25.37 15.44 11.37
N GLU A 69 25.76 14.96 12.54
CA GLU A 69 25.24 13.72 13.12
C GLU A 69 24.71 13.95 14.53
N ILE A 70 23.48 13.47 14.79
CA ILE A 70 22.92 13.33 16.13
C ILE A 70 22.94 11.85 16.51
N ILE A 71 23.63 11.51 17.61
CA ILE A 71 23.65 10.16 18.17
C ILE A 71 22.83 10.16 19.46
N ASN A 72 21.64 9.56 19.43
CA ASN A 72 20.73 9.54 20.58
C ASN A 72 20.76 8.20 21.32
N PHE A 73 21.28 8.18 22.54
CA PHE A 73 21.18 7.08 23.50
C PHE A 73 20.20 7.37 24.66
N GLY A 74 19.68 8.60 24.75
CA GLY A 74 18.76 9.07 25.79
C GLY A 74 17.36 9.34 25.23
N GLU A 75 16.79 10.48 25.58
CA GLU A 75 15.51 10.95 25.06
C GLU A 75 15.72 12.19 24.18
N LEU A 76 15.40 12.09 22.88
CA LEU A 76 15.46 13.21 21.95
C LEU A 76 14.05 13.57 21.48
N THR A 77 13.66 14.81 21.73
CA THR A 77 12.43 15.39 21.20
C THR A 77 12.74 16.48 20.18
N ILE A 78 12.23 16.35 18.96
CA ILE A 78 12.23 17.39 17.93
C ILE A 78 10.79 17.87 17.81
N LYS A 79 10.49 19.10 18.20
CA LYS A 79 9.11 19.59 18.18
C LYS A 79 9.01 21.01 17.63
N SER A 80 7.93 21.32 16.90
CA SER A 80 7.69 22.68 16.37
C SER A 80 8.89 23.25 15.60
N THR A 81 9.62 22.40 14.89
CA THR A 81 10.96 22.71 14.35
C THR A 81 10.97 22.73 12.82
N SER A 82 11.71 23.68 12.24
CA SER A 82 12.12 23.61 10.83
C SER A 82 13.56 23.13 10.74
N ILE A 83 13.76 21.98 10.09
CA ILE A 83 15.07 21.41 9.84
C ILE A 83 15.36 21.54 8.35
N ARG A 84 16.46 22.21 8.01
CA ARG A 84 16.87 22.44 6.63
C ARG A 84 18.23 21.82 6.38
N CYS A 85 18.30 20.99 5.36
CA CYS A 85 19.53 20.36 4.89
C CYS A 85 19.80 20.85 3.47
N ASN A 86 20.86 21.64 3.30
CA ASN A 86 21.26 22.19 2.01
C ASN A 86 22.74 21.95 1.75
N HIS A 87 23.04 21.25 0.65
CA HIS A 87 24.38 20.73 0.37
C HIS A 87 25.04 20.07 1.60
N ALA A 88 24.28 19.19 2.27
CA ALA A 88 24.71 18.60 3.53
C ALA A 88 24.19 17.16 3.72
N ASN A 89 24.87 16.42 4.58
CA ASN A 89 24.44 15.13 5.10
C ASN A 89 24.04 15.31 6.57
N PHE A 90 22.73 15.25 6.85
CA PHE A 90 22.21 15.28 8.21
C PHE A 90 21.74 13.88 8.61
N THR A 91 22.33 13.33 9.68
CA THR A 91 22.00 12.00 10.19
C THR A 91 21.50 12.07 11.63
N ILE A 92 20.44 11.31 11.94
CA ILE A 92 19.99 11.01 13.30
C ILE A 92 20.10 9.50 13.51
N GLN A 93 21.00 9.06 14.38
CA GLN A 93 21.11 7.67 14.84
C GLN A 93 20.38 7.51 16.18
N ASN A 94 19.15 7.00 16.14
CA ASN A 94 18.34 6.74 17.32
C ASN A 94 18.58 5.34 17.91
N ARG A 95 19.10 5.32 19.13
CA ARG A 95 19.31 4.15 20.01
C ARG A 95 18.61 4.30 21.37
N GLY A 96 17.97 5.44 21.62
CA GLY A 96 17.08 5.73 22.75
C GLY A 96 15.69 6.11 22.27
N THR A 97 14.94 6.95 22.98
CA THR A 97 13.61 7.36 22.50
C THR A 97 13.72 8.57 21.56
N LEU A 98 13.15 8.49 20.36
CA LEU A 98 13.01 9.63 19.45
C LEU A 98 11.54 10.00 19.26
N THR A 99 11.20 11.23 19.61
CA THR A 99 9.87 11.82 19.34
C THR A 99 10.02 13.01 18.41
N VAL A 100 9.32 12.98 17.27
CA VAL A 100 9.24 14.09 16.30
C VAL A 100 7.81 14.58 16.24
N GLN A 101 7.59 15.87 16.47
CA GLN A 101 6.24 16.45 16.55
C GLN A 101 6.18 17.77 15.78
N THR A 102 5.16 17.96 14.95
CA THR A 102 4.88 19.26 14.29
C THR A 102 6.15 19.85 13.65
N SER A 103 6.86 19.04 12.87
CA SER A 103 8.20 19.37 12.37
C SER A 103 8.23 19.29 10.84
N HIS A 104 9.01 20.18 10.23
CA HIS A 104 9.17 20.27 8.79
C HIS A 104 10.64 20.10 8.41
N PHE A 105 10.92 19.01 7.70
CA PHE A 105 12.23 18.72 7.11
C PHE A 105 12.23 19.17 5.65
N THR A 106 13.19 20.00 5.30
CA THR A 106 13.45 20.41 3.91
C THR A 106 14.83 19.91 3.50
N VAL A 107 14.89 19.12 2.44
CA VAL A 107 16.14 18.58 1.89
C VAL A 107 16.32 19.10 0.48
N VAL A 108 17.40 19.85 0.24
CA VAL A 108 17.66 20.49 -1.05
C VAL A 108 19.09 20.31 -1.51
N GLY A 109 19.29 20.26 -2.83
CA GLY A 109 20.58 20.44 -3.48
C GLY A 109 21.67 19.44 -3.06
N ASP A 110 21.62 18.24 -3.64
CA ASP A 110 22.55 17.12 -3.41
C ASP A 110 22.74 16.78 -1.91
N SER A 111 21.69 17.01 -1.10
CA SER A 111 21.69 16.73 0.33
C SER A 111 21.15 15.34 0.65
N THR A 112 21.53 14.83 1.81
CA THR A 112 20.94 13.62 2.40
C THR A 112 20.44 13.90 3.82
N LEU A 113 19.20 13.51 4.11
CA LEU A 113 18.68 13.34 5.46
C LEU A 113 18.56 11.84 5.76
N ASN A 114 19.14 11.37 6.86
CA ASN A 114 19.03 9.98 7.29
C ASN A 114 18.53 9.90 8.74
N ILE A 115 17.41 9.22 8.97
CA ILE A 115 16.88 8.91 10.29
C ILE A 115 16.97 7.38 10.46
N GLY A 116 18.00 6.92 11.18
CA GLY A 116 18.16 5.52 11.53
C GLY A 116 17.63 5.25 12.92
N ASN A 117 16.66 4.35 13.04
CA ASN A 117 16.01 3.97 14.30
C ASN A 117 16.24 2.49 14.62
N THR A 118 16.73 2.20 15.83
CA THR A 118 16.96 0.83 16.32
C THR A 118 16.05 0.42 17.47
N VAL A 119 15.20 1.34 17.94
CA VAL A 119 14.34 1.20 19.12
C VAL A 119 13.00 1.91 18.84
N ASP A 120 12.43 2.67 19.77
CA ASP A 120 11.14 3.34 19.55
C ASP A 120 11.32 4.74 18.92
N CYS A 121 10.62 4.97 17.81
CA CYS A 121 10.49 6.26 17.16
C CYS A 121 9.03 6.59 16.88
N SER A 122 8.58 7.75 17.33
CA SER A 122 7.26 8.29 17.02
C SER A 122 7.41 9.61 16.27
N MET A 123 6.69 9.74 15.16
CA MET A 123 6.57 10.97 14.38
C MET A 123 5.10 11.35 14.28
N THR A 124 4.75 12.57 14.68
CA THR A 124 3.37 13.08 14.61
C THR A 124 3.38 14.44 13.94
N GLU A 125 2.48 14.69 12.99
CA GLU A 125 2.42 15.96 12.24
C GLU A 125 3.77 16.33 11.62
N THR A 126 4.44 15.36 11.00
CA THR A 126 5.78 15.54 10.45
C THR A 126 5.73 15.63 8.93
N SER A 127 6.49 16.55 8.36
CA SER A 127 6.56 16.72 6.90
C SER A 127 7.99 16.70 6.37
N PHE A 128 8.16 16.12 5.19
CA PHE A 128 9.41 16.03 4.44
C PHE A 128 9.16 16.59 3.04
N ASP A 129 9.88 17.66 2.66
CA ASP A 129 9.91 18.19 1.30
C ASP A 129 11.32 18.01 0.74
N VAL A 130 11.44 17.12 -0.24
CA VAL A 130 12.70 16.71 -0.85
C VAL A 130 12.75 17.21 -2.29
N ILE A 131 13.72 18.08 -2.57
CA ILE A 131 13.87 18.77 -3.86
C ILE A 131 15.34 18.71 -4.28
N GLY A 132 15.69 17.74 -5.13
CA GLY A 132 17.07 17.56 -5.57
C GLY A 132 17.97 17.01 -4.46
N GLY A 133 17.52 16.01 -3.71
CA GLY A 133 18.23 15.39 -2.58
C GLY A 133 17.55 14.10 -2.13
N TYR A 134 18.00 13.50 -1.03
CA TYR A 134 17.45 12.22 -0.54
C TYR A 134 17.03 12.28 0.93
N ALA A 135 15.90 11.66 1.25
CA ALA A 135 15.49 11.40 2.62
C ALA A 135 15.36 9.90 2.88
N TYR A 136 16.02 9.41 3.91
CA TYR A 136 16.02 8.02 4.33
C TYR A 136 15.47 7.90 5.75
N ILE A 137 14.46 7.05 5.94
CA ILE A 137 13.98 6.63 7.25
C ILE A 137 14.19 5.13 7.35
N GLN A 138 15.13 4.69 8.17
CA GLN A 138 15.42 3.28 8.39
C GLN A 138 14.94 2.87 9.78
N ASN A 139 14.07 1.88 9.86
CA ASN A 139 13.57 1.34 11.12
C ASN A 139 13.99 -0.12 11.31
N VAL A 140 14.59 -0.43 12.45
CA VAL A 140 14.84 -1.81 12.94
C VAL A 140 14.03 -2.11 14.20
N GLY A 141 13.61 -1.08 14.94
CA GLY A 141 12.76 -1.20 16.12
C GLY A 141 11.29 -0.97 15.80
N SER A 142 10.63 -0.08 16.53
CA SER A 142 9.25 0.34 16.28
C SER A 142 9.23 1.75 15.68
N LEU A 143 8.47 1.93 14.60
CA LEU A 143 8.22 3.22 13.98
C LEU A 143 6.71 3.47 13.92
N THR A 144 6.27 4.58 14.51
CA THR A 144 4.91 5.09 14.33
C THR A 144 4.97 6.44 13.67
N ILE A 145 4.28 6.61 12.55
CA ILE A 145 4.09 7.91 11.90
C ILE A 145 2.60 8.20 11.82
N HIS A 146 2.17 9.30 12.41
CA HIS A 146 0.79 9.75 12.39
C HIS A 146 0.70 11.15 11.77
N ASN A 147 -0.21 11.34 10.80
CA ASN A 147 -0.38 12.60 10.08
C ASN A 147 0.94 13.07 9.41
N GLY A 148 1.60 12.16 8.70
CA GLY A 148 2.85 12.42 7.98
C GLY A 148 2.61 13.00 6.58
N TYR A 149 3.47 13.89 6.10
CA TYR A 149 3.43 14.39 4.72
C TYR A 149 4.80 14.26 4.05
N PHE A 150 4.91 13.40 3.05
CA PHE A 150 6.16 13.13 2.34
C PHE A 150 6.01 13.58 0.90
N LYS A 151 6.84 14.51 0.45
CA LYS A 151 6.82 15.02 -0.92
C LYS A 151 8.21 14.94 -1.53
N ASP A 152 8.28 14.30 -2.69
CA ASP A 152 9.50 14.19 -3.48
C ASP A 152 9.26 14.70 -4.90
N GLN A 153 10.22 15.49 -5.41
CA GLN A 153 10.12 16.13 -6.73
C GLN A 153 11.19 15.69 -7.75
N PHE A 154 12.27 15.03 -7.32
CA PHE A 154 13.44 14.87 -8.21
C PHE A 154 14.32 13.65 -7.96
N ASP A 155 14.31 13.03 -6.78
CA ASP A 155 15.36 12.06 -6.41
C ASP A 155 14.76 10.88 -5.65
N GLY A 156 14.47 11.06 -4.36
CA GLY A 156 13.85 9.99 -3.59
C GLY A 156 13.67 10.23 -2.11
N THR A 157 12.50 9.82 -1.63
CA THR A 157 12.25 9.54 -0.21
C THR A 157 12.08 8.03 -0.02
N LEU A 158 12.89 7.43 0.84
CA LEU A 158 12.90 5.99 1.11
C LEU A 158 12.61 5.71 2.59
N ILE A 159 11.55 4.95 2.85
CA ILE A 159 11.23 4.37 4.16
C ILE A 159 11.56 2.88 4.10
N THR A 160 12.48 2.42 4.94
CA THR A 160 12.93 1.03 5.02
C THR A 160 12.63 0.46 6.40
N ASN A 161 11.73 -0.51 6.48
CA ASN A 161 11.32 -1.17 7.71
C ASN A 161 11.86 -2.61 7.80
N TYR A 162 12.61 -2.87 8.87
CA TYR A 162 13.06 -4.20 9.30
C TYR A 162 12.40 -4.65 10.62
N GLY A 163 11.72 -3.73 11.33
CA GLY A 163 10.99 -3.99 12.57
C GLY A 163 9.48 -3.86 12.37
N THR A 164 8.76 -3.21 13.28
CA THR A 164 7.33 -2.92 13.11
C THR A 164 7.13 -1.48 12.70
N ALA A 165 6.28 -1.24 11.70
CA ALA A 165 5.92 0.11 11.27
C ALA A 165 4.40 0.30 11.16
N ASP A 166 3.89 1.37 11.76
CA ASP A 166 2.51 1.83 11.64
C ASP A 166 2.51 3.26 11.09
N LEU A 167 2.05 3.41 9.84
CA LEU A 167 1.92 4.70 9.18
C LEU A 167 0.43 5.00 9.00
N SER A 168 -0.08 5.94 9.80
CA SER A 168 -1.49 6.35 9.78
C SER A 168 -1.65 7.80 9.33
N GLU A 169 -2.70 8.07 8.55
CA GLU A 169 -3.03 9.40 8.03
C GLU A 169 -1.85 10.05 7.26
N CYS A 170 -1.04 9.24 6.59
CA CYS A 170 0.13 9.71 5.87
C CYS A 170 -0.22 10.05 4.41
N THR A 171 0.29 11.18 3.92
CA THR A 171 0.23 11.58 2.52
C THR A 171 1.59 11.43 1.86
N PHE A 172 1.66 10.70 0.75
CA PHE A 172 2.86 10.48 -0.06
C PHE A 172 2.66 11.10 -1.44
N VAL A 173 3.45 12.12 -1.77
CA VAL A 173 3.38 12.87 -3.01
C VAL A 173 4.64 12.63 -3.82
N ALA A 174 4.52 11.89 -4.92
CA ALA A 174 5.60 11.70 -5.89
C ALA A 174 5.29 12.55 -7.13
N ASN A 175 6.03 13.64 -7.33
CA ASN A 175 5.72 14.60 -8.39
C ASN A 175 6.90 14.77 -9.35
N GLY A 176 6.63 14.74 -10.64
CA GLY A 176 7.65 14.97 -11.68
C GLY A 176 8.33 13.67 -12.11
N ALA A 177 8.98 13.69 -13.27
CA ALA A 177 9.51 12.49 -13.93
C ALA A 177 10.59 11.73 -13.13
N GLU A 178 11.12 12.36 -12.09
CA GLU A 178 12.14 11.80 -11.19
C GLU A 178 11.67 11.79 -9.72
N GLY A 179 10.48 12.32 -9.42
CA GLY A 179 9.90 12.27 -8.09
C GLY A 179 9.60 10.85 -7.66
N LYS A 180 10.13 10.43 -6.51
CA LYS A 180 10.09 9.02 -6.10
C LYS A 180 9.83 8.85 -4.60
N ILE A 181 8.83 8.03 -4.26
CA ILE A 181 8.64 7.52 -2.89
C ILE A 181 8.82 6.01 -2.90
N GLU A 182 9.62 5.49 -1.99
CA GLU A 182 9.82 4.06 -1.81
C GLU A 182 9.54 3.65 -0.37
N ILE A 183 8.70 2.64 -0.21
CA ILE A 183 8.41 2.01 1.08
C ILE A 183 8.79 0.55 0.95
N PHE A 184 9.87 0.17 1.62
CA PHE A 184 10.32 -1.20 1.74
C PHE A 184 10.02 -1.71 3.14
N SER A 185 9.38 -2.86 3.26
CA SER A 185 9.24 -3.57 4.51
C SER A 185 9.68 -5.02 4.36
N SER A 186 10.42 -5.50 5.34
CA SER A 186 10.77 -6.93 5.49
C SER A 186 10.09 -7.59 6.70
N SER A 187 9.20 -6.85 7.35
CA SER A 187 8.45 -7.22 8.55
C SER A 187 7.07 -6.56 8.48
N ASP A 188 6.29 -6.59 9.56
CA ASP A 188 4.92 -6.09 9.58
C ASP A 188 4.86 -4.58 9.35
N LEU A 189 4.07 -4.18 8.34
CA LEU A 189 3.79 -2.81 7.96
C LEU A 189 2.28 -2.59 7.90
N GLN A 190 1.80 -1.63 8.67
CA GLN A 190 0.43 -1.13 8.60
C GLN A 190 0.41 0.25 7.96
N LEU A 191 -0.48 0.42 6.98
CA LEU A 191 -0.81 1.68 6.32
C LEU A 191 -2.30 1.94 6.49
N ALA A 192 -2.68 2.93 7.30
CA ALA A 192 -4.09 3.25 7.56
C ALA A 192 -4.42 4.68 7.11
N HIS A 193 -5.52 4.86 6.38
CA HIS A 193 -5.97 6.17 5.89
C HIS A 193 -4.90 6.91 5.08
N GLY A 194 -4.06 6.16 4.36
CA GLY A 194 -2.98 6.72 3.54
C GLY A 194 -3.48 7.37 2.26
N VAL A 195 -2.82 8.45 1.82
CA VAL A 195 -3.07 9.10 0.52
C VAL A 195 -1.81 9.03 -0.32
N PHE A 196 -1.91 8.51 -1.54
CA PHE A 196 -0.82 8.48 -2.51
C PHE A 196 -1.19 9.37 -3.70
N ASP A 197 -0.43 10.43 -3.91
CA ASP A 197 -0.60 11.37 -5.00
C ASP A 197 0.59 11.28 -5.97
N VAL A 198 0.41 10.56 -7.07
CA VAL A 198 1.48 10.19 -8.00
C VAL A 198 1.26 10.90 -9.32
N ASN A 199 1.97 12.01 -9.51
CA ASN A 199 1.69 12.95 -10.58
C ASN A 199 2.89 13.27 -11.48
N TYR A 200 2.58 13.60 -12.73
CA TYR A 200 3.55 14.12 -13.70
C TYR A 200 4.77 13.21 -13.90
N GLY A 201 4.57 11.90 -14.00
CA GLY A 201 5.66 10.94 -14.19
C GLY A 201 6.34 10.47 -12.90
N GLY A 202 5.79 10.85 -11.74
CA GLY A 202 6.28 10.40 -10.44
C GLY A 202 6.05 8.90 -10.20
N LYS A 203 6.73 8.37 -9.18
CA LYS A 203 6.72 6.94 -8.88
C LYS A 203 6.59 6.65 -7.40
N VAL A 204 5.72 5.69 -7.07
CA VAL A 204 5.63 5.09 -5.73
C VAL A 204 5.92 3.60 -5.84
N ASN A 205 6.83 3.09 -5.01
CA ASN A 205 7.08 1.65 -4.87
C ASN A 205 6.75 1.21 -3.44
N LEU A 206 5.89 0.20 -3.31
CA LEU A 206 5.59 -0.50 -2.06
C LEU A 206 6.07 -1.94 -2.18
N ASN A 207 7.08 -2.31 -1.39
CA ASN A 207 7.71 -3.61 -1.43
C ASN A 207 7.67 -4.29 -0.06
N THR A 208 6.91 -5.37 0.05
CA THR A 208 6.69 -6.14 1.29
C THR A 208 6.81 -7.65 1.06
N LEU A 209 7.90 -8.09 0.41
CA LEU A 209 8.13 -9.50 0.09
C LEU A 209 8.20 -10.42 1.33
N THR A 210 8.65 -9.90 2.47
CA THR A 210 8.68 -10.61 3.74
C THR A 210 7.92 -9.81 4.80
N GLY A 211 7.27 -10.51 5.74
CA GLY A 211 6.35 -9.88 6.70
C GLY A 211 4.92 -9.82 6.18
N THR A 212 4.10 -8.99 6.82
CA THR A 212 2.72 -8.72 6.40
C THR A 212 2.52 -7.25 6.04
N LEU A 213 1.72 -6.99 5.01
CA LEU A 213 1.23 -5.65 4.67
C LEU A 213 -0.26 -5.56 4.95
N THR A 214 -0.67 -4.61 5.78
CA THR A 214 -2.08 -4.26 5.96
C THR A 214 -2.32 -2.84 5.48
N MET A 215 -3.16 -2.68 4.46
CA MET A 215 -3.63 -1.39 3.96
C MET A 215 -5.12 -1.26 4.24
N THR A 216 -5.51 -0.18 4.91
CA THR A 216 -6.91 0.08 5.26
C THR A 216 -7.28 1.51 4.87
N GLU A 217 -8.36 1.66 4.10
CA GLU A 217 -8.90 2.97 3.69
C GLU A 217 -7.87 3.88 2.99
N CYS A 218 -6.97 3.28 2.20
CA CYS A 218 -5.99 4.04 1.42
C CYS A 218 -6.58 4.56 0.10
N ASN A 219 -6.26 5.81 -0.24
CA ASN A 219 -6.63 6.44 -1.50
C ASN A 219 -5.40 6.69 -2.37
N MET A 220 -5.50 6.39 -3.65
CA MET A 220 -4.39 6.53 -4.60
C MET A 220 -4.87 7.25 -5.85
N ASP A 221 -4.22 8.35 -6.21
CA ASP A 221 -4.40 9.04 -7.49
C ASP A 221 -3.09 8.93 -8.29
N ILE A 222 -3.22 8.39 -9.51
CA ILE A 222 -2.09 8.14 -10.40
C ILE A 222 -2.41 8.84 -11.71
N SER A 223 -1.86 10.04 -11.88
CA SER A 223 -2.25 10.90 -12.99
C SER A 223 -1.07 11.56 -13.69
N GLY A 224 -1.26 11.82 -14.98
CA GLY A 224 -0.32 12.61 -15.77
C GLY A 224 0.96 11.87 -16.18
N ALA A 225 1.73 12.58 -16.99
CA ALA A 225 3.01 12.15 -17.52
C ALA A 225 3.90 13.37 -17.69
N SER A 226 5.21 13.19 -17.61
CA SER A 226 6.20 14.24 -17.85
C SER A 226 7.45 13.63 -18.47
N HIS A 227 8.10 14.35 -19.39
CA HIS A 227 9.32 13.89 -20.07
C HIS A 227 9.20 12.48 -20.70
N GLY A 228 7.99 12.09 -21.14
CA GLY A 228 7.71 10.77 -21.72
C GLY A 228 7.55 9.64 -20.70
N ARG A 229 7.59 9.93 -19.39
CA ARG A 229 7.33 8.97 -18.31
C ARG A 229 5.91 9.13 -17.78
N LYS A 230 5.17 8.02 -17.69
CA LYS A 230 3.87 7.96 -17.02
C LYS A 230 4.07 7.89 -15.52
N SER A 231 3.09 8.37 -14.75
CA SER A 231 3.06 8.13 -13.31
C SER A 231 2.86 6.64 -13.02
N GLU A 232 3.51 6.12 -11.98
CA GLU A 232 3.53 4.69 -11.67
C GLU A 232 3.35 4.41 -10.17
N ILE A 233 2.50 3.44 -9.84
CA ILE A 233 2.55 2.76 -8.53
C ILE A 233 2.93 1.29 -8.75
N ASN A 234 3.85 0.78 -7.94
CA ASN A 234 4.27 -0.61 -7.98
C ASN A 234 4.12 -1.25 -6.61
N PHE A 235 3.40 -2.36 -6.58
CA PHE A 235 3.26 -3.26 -5.44
C PHE A 235 4.07 -4.52 -5.73
N LEU A 236 5.04 -4.80 -4.88
CA LEU A 236 5.73 -6.09 -4.83
C LEU A 236 5.49 -6.69 -3.45
N ILE A 237 4.48 -7.54 -3.35
CA ILE A 237 3.89 -7.90 -2.06
C ILE A 237 3.96 -9.41 -1.80
N GLY A 238 4.23 -9.75 -0.54
CA GLY A 238 4.00 -11.08 0.02
C GLY A 238 2.60 -11.15 0.63
N ASN A 239 2.49 -11.69 1.84
CA ASN A 239 1.21 -11.79 2.54
C ASN A 239 0.62 -10.41 2.82
N SER A 240 -0.58 -10.12 2.30
CA SER A 240 -1.15 -8.78 2.39
C SER A 240 -2.67 -8.76 2.54
N THR A 241 -3.18 -7.72 3.18
CA THR A 241 -4.61 -7.38 3.23
C THR A 241 -4.78 -5.94 2.76
N LEU A 242 -5.61 -5.75 1.74
CA LEU A 242 -6.05 -4.45 1.25
C LEU A 242 -7.55 -4.37 1.51
N ASP A 243 -7.95 -3.45 2.38
CA ASP A 243 -9.33 -3.27 2.80
C ASP A 243 -9.79 -1.85 2.50
N SER A 244 -10.93 -1.72 1.82
CA SER A 244 -11.60 -0.44 1.57
C SER A 244 -10.71 0.59 0.85
N CYS A 245 -9.80 0.13 -0.02
CA CYS A 245 -8.89 1.00 -0.75
C CYS A 245 -9.49 1.48 -2.08
N SER A 246 -9.17 2.71 -2.48
CA SER A 246 -9.63 3.30 -3.74
C SER A 246 -8.46 3.79 -4.59
N ILE A 247 -8.45 3.40 -5.86
CA ILE A 247 -7.42 3.77 -6.82
C ILE A 247 -8.06 4.44 -8.03
N VAL A 248 -7.64 5.67 -8.32
CA VAL A 248 -7.96 6.40 -9.55
C VAL A 248 -6.71 6.41 -10.43
N ASN A 249 -6.81 5.78 -11.60
CA ASN A 249 -5.74 5.76 -12.59
C ASN A 249 -6.14 6.57 -13.82
N ASN A 250 -5.61 7.80 -13.91
CA ASN A 250 -5.87 8.75 -14.99
C ASN A 250 -4.68 8.82 -15.96
N GLY A 251 -4.34 7.68 -16.56
CA GLY A 251 -3.33 7.57 -17.60
C GLY A 251 -1.94 7.14 -17.12
N GLY A 252 -1.83 6.71 -15.86
CA GLY A 252 -0.64 6.09 -15.29
C GLY A 252 -0.64 4.56 -15.37
N THR A 253 0.25 3.95 -14.58
CA THR A 253 0.42 2.50 -14.51
C THR A 253 0.32 2.01 -13.07
N ILE A 254 -0.48 0.97 -12.85
CA ILE A 254 -0.49 0.18 -11.63
C ILE A 254 0.12 -1.17 -11.96
N ASN A 255 1.20 -1.53 -11.25
CA ASN A 255 1.74 -2.88 -11.31
C ASN A 255 1.64 -3.51 -9.93
N CYS A 256 1.05 -4.69 -9.83
CA CYS A 256 1.02 -5.49 -8.63
C CYS A 256 1.53 -6.88 -8.93
N LEU A 257 2.63 -7.25 -8.28
CA LEU A 257 3.18 -8.60 -8.27
C LEU A 257 3.04 -9.17 -6.87
N ASN A 258 2.20 -10.19 -6.75
CA ASN A 258 1.98 -10.92 -5.52
C ASN A 258 2.75 -12.27 -5.52
N THR A 259 3.42 -12.53 -4.42
CA THR A 259 4.16 -13.77 -4.16
C THR A 259 3.64 -14.55 -2.95
N GLY A 260 2.74 -13.98 -2.17
CA GLY A 260 2.13 -14.59 -0.98
C GLY A 260 0.61 -14.67 -1.07
N GLU A 261 -0.04 -14.81 0.08
CA GLU A 261 -1.51 -14.78 0.17
C GLU A 261 -2.02 -13.34 0.25
N VAL A 262 -2.95 -12.95 -0.63
CA VAL A 262 -3.50 -11.59 -0.66
C VAL A 262 -5.01 -11.59 -0.53
N TYR A 263 -5.51 -10.77 0.39
CA TYR A 263 -6.92 -10.45 0.55
C TYR A 263 -7.16 -9.02 0.06
N VAL A 264 -8.13 -8.86 -0.85
CA VAL A 264 -8.59 -7.57 -1.36
C VAL A 264 -10.09 -7.49 -1.10
N THR A 265 -10.50 -6.63 -0.18
CA THR A 265 -11.89 -6.49 0.26
C THR A 265 -12.37 -5.05 0.11
N ASP A 266 -13.58 -4.87 -0.43
CA ASP A 266 -14.24 -3.57 -0.58
C ASP A 266 -13.41 -2.52 -1.36
N CYS A 267 -12.57 -2.97 -2.30
CA CYS A 267 -11.65 -2.11 -3.05
C CYS A 267 -12.20 -1.70 -4.42
N THR A 268 -11.80 -0.51 -4.87
CA THR A 268 -12.16 0.00 -6.20
C THR A 268 -10.94 0.44 -7.01
N VAL A 269 -10.94 0.13 -8.30
CA VAL A 269 -9.97 0.61 -9.28
C VAL A 269 -10.71 1.25 -10.45
N SER A 270 -10.54 2.56 -10.62
CA SER A 270 -11.17 3.36 -11.68
C SER A 270 -10.14 3.86 -12.67
N MET A 271 -10.19 3.36 -13.91
CA MET A 271 -9.29 3.71 -15.00
C MET A 271 -9.93 4.78 -15.89
N SER A 272 -9.73 6.06 -15.57
CA SER A 272 -10.44 7.17 -16.24
C SER A 272 -9.86 7.58 -17.60
N SER A 273 -8.75 6.98 -18.02
CA SER A 273 -8.08 7.25 -19.30
C SER A 273 -7.79 5.96 -20.08
N VAL A 274 -7.90 6.01 -21.41
CA VAL A 274 -7.51 4.89 -22.30
C VAL A 274 -6.03 4.52 -22.23
N ASN A 275 -5.21 5.44 -21.72
CA ASN A 275 -3.78 5.20 -21.51
C ASN A 275 -3.47 4.61 -20.13
N ALA A 276 -4.48 4.46 -19.27
CA ALA A 276 -4.32 3.82 -17.97
C ALA A 276 -4.07 2.32 -18.16
N THR A 277 -3.14 1.80 -17.38
CA THR A 277 -2.79 0.37 -17.39
C THR A 277 -2.77 -0.16 -15.96
N THR A 278 -3.43 -1.29 -15.75
CA THR A 278 -3.41 -2.04 -14.48
C THR A 278 -2.94 -3.46 -14.75
N ILE A 279 -1.88 -3.89 -14.08
CA ILE A 279 -1.33 -5.25 -14.19
C ILE A 279 -1.34 -5.86 -12.79
N LEU A 280 -2.09 -6.94 -12.62
CA LEU A 280 -2.13 -7.75 -11.41
C LEU A 280 -1.61 -9.13 -11.77
N SER A 281 -0.52 -9.56 -11.15
CA SER A 281 0.06 -10.89 -11.36
C SER A 281 0.31 -11.56 -10.03
N SER A 282 -0.11 -12.81 -9.90
CA SER A 282 0.08 -13.57 -8.67
C SER A 282 0.65 -14.95 -8.90
N SER A 283 1.60 -15.29 -8.03
CA SER A 283 2.13 -16.64 -7.85
C SER A 283 1.70 -17.29 -6.53
N GLY A 284 0.93 -16.57 -5.69
CA GLY A 284 0.29 -17.11 -4.49
C GLY A 284 -1.24 -16.91 -4.50
N PRO A 285 -1.96 -17.37 -3.47
CA PRO A 285 -3.41 -17.28 -3.40
C PRO A 285 -3.92 -15.83 -3.39
N MET A 286 -5.00 -15.55 -4.12
CA MET A 286 -5.67 -14.24 -4.09
C MET A 286 -7.16 -14.35 -3.83
N PHE A 287 -7.66 -13.51 -2.93
CA PHE A 287 -9.06 -13.45 -2.55
C PHE A 287 -9.58 -12.04 -2.82
N PHE A 288 -10.57 -11.91 -3.69
CA PHE A 288 -11.25 -10.65 -3.97
C PHE A 288 -12.69 -10.74 -3.48
N GLU A 289 -13.07 -9.82 -2.60
CA GLU A 289 -14.42 -9.68 -2.06
C GLU A 289 -14.91 -8.24 -2.25
N SER A 290 -16.07 -8.05 -2.88
CA SER A 290 -16.63 -6.72 -3.15
C SER A 290 -15.66 -5.80 -3.90
N VAL A 291 -15.05 -6.30 -4.98
CA VAL A 291 -14.05 -5.55 -5.76
C VAL A 291 -14.62 -5.09 -7.09
N ASP A 292 -14.47 -3.80 -7.37
CA ASP A 292 -14.87 -3.18 -8.63
C ASP A 292 -13.64 -2.70 -9.42
N LEU A 293 -13.45 -3.22 -10.64
CA LEU A 293 -12.49 -2.71 -11.60
C LEU A 293 -13.26 -2.16 -12.80
N SER A 294 -13.15 -0.85 -13.03
CA SER A 294 -13.96 -0.17 -14.05
C SER A 294 -13.17 0.85 -14.86
N GLY A 295 -13.67 1.18 -16.04
CA GLY A 295 -13.28 2.37 -16.80
C GLY A 295 -12.78 2.08 -18.21
N SER A 296 -11.99 3.03 -18.71
CA SER A 296 -11.54 3.10 -20.11
C SER A 296 -10.13 2.60 -20.37
N GLY A 297 -9.38 2.28 -19.33
CA GLY A 297 -8.03 1.75 -19.45
C GLY A 297 -7.98 0.25 -19.74
N SER A 298 -6.74 -0.23 -19.76
CA SER A 298 -6.38 -1.63 -19.95
C SER A 298 -6.11 -2.31 -18.61
N ALA A 299 -6.61 -3.52 -18.43
CA ALA A 299 -6.33 -4.35 -17.27
C ALA A 299 -5.85 -5.76 -17.67
N SER A 300 -4.84 -6.26 -16.98
CA SER A 300 -4.38 -7.64 -17.09
C SER A 300 -4.29 -8.26 -15.71
N ILE A 301 -4.98 -9.37 -15.50
CA ILE A 301 -5.01 -10.14 -14.27
C ILE A 301 -4.50 -11.53 -14.59
N THR A 302 -3.41 -11.95 -13.97
CA THR A 302 -2.80 -13.27 -14.17
C THR A 302 -2.69 -14.01 -12.85
N ASN A 303 -3.19 -15.24 -12.82
CA ASN A 303 -3.11 -16.14 -11.68
C ASN A 303 -2.42 -17.46 -12.05
N TRP A 304 -1.45 -17.87 -11.25
CA TRP A 304 -0.75 -19.15 -11.38
C TRP A 304 -1.05 -20.14 -10.25
N ASP A 305 -1.84 -19.74 -9.25
CA ASP A 305 -2.19 -20.54 -8.07
C ASP A 305 -3.71 -20.53 -7.86
N TYR A 306 -4.20 -20.27 -6.65
CA TYR A 306 -5.63 -20.18 -6.34
C TYR A 306 -6.14 -18.73 -6.37
N MET A 307 -7.30 -18.52 -6.98
CA MET A 307 -8.01 -17.24 -6.97
C MET A 307 -9.46 -17.45 -6.54
N ARG A 308 -9.97 -16.58 -5.68
CA ARG A 308 -11.38 -16.55 -5.30
C ARG A 308 -11.98 -15.19 -5.58
N PHE A 309 -13.11 -15.19 -6.27
CA PHE A 309 -13.95 -14.01 -6.45
C PHE A 309 -15.25 -14.17 -5.65
N SER A 310 -15.63 -13.12 -4.94
CA SER A 310 -16.89 -12.99 -4.23
C SER A 310 -17.44 -11.59 -4.46
N SER A 311 -18.53 -11.44 -5.21
CA SER A 311 -19.10 -10.12 -5.53
C SER A 311 -18.08 -9.21 -6.23
N VAL A 312 -17.59 -9.64 -7.39
CA VAL A 312 -16.55 -8.92 -8.16
C VAL A 312 -17.13 -8.44 -9.48
N ASN A 313 -16.91 -7.18 -9.83
CA ASN A 313 -17.38 -6.59 -11.08
C ASN A 313 -16.21 -6.06 -11.92
N PHE A 314 -16.10 -6.51 -13.17
CA PHE A 314 -15.16 -5.98 -14.15
C PHE A 314 -15.89 -5.31 -15.32
N GLU A 315 -15.80 -3.98 -15.39
CA GLU A 315 -16.37 -3.18 -16.47
C GLU A 315 -15.28 -2.52 -17.31
N CYS A 316 -15.23 -2.84 -18.59
CA CYS A 316 -14.15 -2.35 -19.44
C CYS A 316 -14.67 -1.67 -20.72
N SER A 317 -14.10 -0.51 -21.06
CA SER A 317 -14.35 0.18 -22.32
C SER A 317 -13.22 0.04 -23.35
N ASP A 318 -12.09 -0.57 -22.98
CA ASP A 318 -10.93 -0.80 -23.86
C ASP A 318 -10.47 -2.26 -23.84
N SER A 319 -9.65 -2.69 -22.87
CA SER A 319 -9.16 -4.07 -22.80
C SER A 319 -9.09 -4.65 -21.39
N LEU A 320 -9.55 -5.89 -21.24
CA LEU A 320 -9.35 -6.71 -20.03
C LEU A 320 -8.84 -8.09 -20.45
N THR A 321 -7.77 -8.55 -19.81
CA THR A 321 -7.29 -9.93 -19.95
C THR A 321 -7.26 -10.60 -18.59
N LEU A 322 -7.99 -11.70 -18.43
CA LEU A 322 -7.89 -12.59 -17.29
C LEU A 322 -7.24 -13.90 -17.75
N MET A 323 -6.03 -14.17 -17.28
CA MET A 323 -5.31 -15.43 -17.51
C MET A 323 -5.27 -16.22 -16.22
N ASN A 324 -5.91 -17.39 -16.20
CA ASN A 324 -5.95 -18.27 -15.05
C ASN A 324 -5.30 -19.63 -15.36
N ASN A 325 -4.19 -19.92 -14.70
CA ASN A 325 -3.43 -21.16 -14.83
C ASN A 325 -3.51 -22.06 -13.58
N GLY A 326 -4.29 -21.68 -12.56
CA GLY A 326 -4.61 -22.54 -11.42
C GLY A 326 -6.13 -22.59 -11.17
N GLU A 327 -6.58 -22.70 -9.92
CA GLU A 327 -8.02 -22.80 -9.62
C GLU A 327 -8.63 -21.41 -9.38
N LEU A 328 -9.74 -21.12 -10.07
CA LEU A 328 -10.59 -19.95 -9.84
C LEU A 328 -11.96 -20.37 -9.32
N ASP A 329 -12.30 -19.97 -8.08
CA ASP A 329 -13.63 -20.12 -7.49
C ASP A 329 -14.38 -18.78 -7.47
N ALA A 330 -15.44 -18.68 -8.25
CA ALA A 330 -16.15 -17.43 -8.49
C ALA A 330 -17.61 -17.48 -7.99
N ASN A 331 -17.91 -16.58 -7.06
CA ASN A 331 -19.24 -16.32 -6.53
C ASN A 331 -19.63 -14.89 -6.91
N ASP A 332 -20.75 -14.72 -7.60
CA ASP A 332 -21.24 -13.41 -8.04
C ASP A 332 -20.16 -12.56 -8.74
N TRP A 333 -19.43 -13.18 -9.66
CA TRP A 333 -18.49 -12.50 -10.55
C TRP A 333 -19.20 -12.05 -11.82
N PHE A 334 -19.00 -10.79 -12.22
CA PHE A 334 -19.60 -10.21 -13.42
C PHE A 334 -18.54 -9.54 -14.30
N ILE A 335 -18.62 -9.74 -15.61
CA ILE A 335 -17.81 -9.05 -16.61
C ILE A 335 -18.69 -8.37 -17.66
N LYS A 336 -18.35 -7.14 -18.03
CA LYS A 336 -19.13 -6.34 -18.99
C LYS A 336 -18.27 -5.42 -19.82
N THR A 337 -18.64 -5.30 -21.10
CA THR A 337 -18.09 -4.27 -21.98
C THR A 337 -19.00 -3.05 -22.04
N THR A 338 -18.41 -1.86 -21.98
CA THR A 338 -19.15 -0.58 -22.01
C THR A 338 -18.97 0.21 -23.31
N SER A 339 -18.24 -0.34 -24.28
CA SER A 339 -17.91 0.28 -25.57
C SER A 339 -17.85 -0.77 -26.69
N SER A 340 -18.17 -0.37 -27.92
CA SER A 340 -18.11 -1.25 -29.10
C SER A 340 -16.70 -1.70 -29.46
N ASN A 341 -15.69 -0.94 -29.03
CA ASN A 341 -14.29 -1.25 -29.25
C ASN A 341 -13.70 -2.11 -28.12
N ALA A 342 -14.43 -2.31 -27.02
CA ALA A 342 -13.93 -3.02 -25.86
C ALA A 342 -13.69 -4.51 -26.17
N ARG A 343 -12.64 -5.07 -25.59
CA ARG A 343 -12.22 -6.47 -25.75
C ARG A 343 -11.90 -7.07 -24.39
N ILE A 344 -12.68 -8.07 -23.98
CA ILE A 344 -12.38 -8.87 -22.80
C ILE A 344 -11.93 -10.26 -23.24
N VAL A 345 -10.83 -10.75 -22.69
CA VAL A 345 -10.31 -12.09 -22.92
C VAL A 345 -10.24 -12.82 -21.59
N VAL A 346 -10.89 -13.97 -21.51
CA VAL A 346 -10.80 -14.91 -20.39
C VAL A 346 -10.12 -16.17 -20.92
N TYR A 347 -8.94 -16.47 -20.40
CA TYR A 347 -8.14 -17.62 -20.79
C TYR A 347 -7.90 -18.55 -19.60
N ILE A 348 -8.24 -19.82 -19.75
CA ILE A 348 -8.00 -20.88 -18.77
C ILE A 348 -6.94 -21.81 -19.34
N GLY A 349 -5.79 -21.86 -18.69
CA GLY A 349 -4.69 -22.71 -19.09
C GLY A 349 -4.92 -24.19 -18.84
N ASP A 350 -3.96 -25.01 -19.27
CA ASP A 350 -4.06 -26.47 -19.21
C ASP A 350 -4.19 -27.00 -17.77
N ASP A 351 -3.57 -26.33 -16.81
CA ASP A 351 -3.66 -26.63 -15.37
C ASP A 351 -4.78 -25.83 -14.67
N GLY A 352 -5.43 -24.93 -15.39
CA GLY A 352 -6.43 -24.01 -14.85
C GLY A 352 -7.81 -24.64 -14.70
N SER A 353 -8.64 -24.12 -13.80
CA SER A 353 -10.08 -24.42 -13.78
C SER A 353 -10.89 -23.23 -13.28
N ILE A 354 -12.15 -23.11 -13.74
CA ILE A 354 -13.11 -22.13 -13.23
C ILE A 354 -14.33 -22.87 -12.67
N LYS A 355 -14.69 -22.53 -11.43
CA LYS A 355 -15.93 -22.91 -10.79
C LYS A 355 -16.77 -21.66 -10.55
N PHE A 356 -18.03 -21.67 -10.98
CA PHE A 356 -18.91 -20.50 -10.78
C PHE A 356 -20.33 -20.87 -10.37
N ASN A 357 -20.96 -20.04 -9.53
CA ASN A 357 -22.35 -20.22 -9.10
C ASN A 357 -23.37 -19.58 -10.05
N VAL A 358 -23.04 -18.41 -10.59
CA VAL A 358 -23.87 -17.61 -11.50
C VAL A 358 -23.08 -17.34 -12.78
N PRO A 359 -23.72 -17.33 -13.98
CA PRO A 359 -23.03 -16.92 -15.20
C PRO A 359 -22.36 -15.57 -15.06
N PHE A 360 -21.08 -15.48 -15.40
CA PHE A 360 -20.30 -14.25 -15.28
C PHE A 360 -20.47 -13.30 -16.46
N ILE A 361 -21.12 -13.74 -17.55
CA ILE A 361 -21.48 -12.91 -18.71
C ILE A 361 -22.98 -12.68 -18.73
N GLU A 362 -23.40 -11.42 -18.91
CA GLU A 362 -24.81 -11.04 -19.01
C GLU A 362 -25.50 -11.81 -20.15
N ASN A 363 -26.70 -12.33 -19.90
CA ASN A 363 -27.54 -13.00 -20.92
C ASN A 363 -26.90 -14.25 -21.59
N VAL A 364 -25.86 -14.84 -20.99
CA VAL A 364 -25.28 -16.12 -21.43
C VAL A 364 -25.61 -17.22 -20.43
N ASP A 365 -26.25 -18.30 -20.91
CA ASP A 365 -26.60 -19.44 -20.06
C ASP A 365 -25.36 -20.18 -19.54
N SER A 366 -25.43 -20.62 -18.28
CA SER A 366 -24.34 -21.39 -17.63
C SER A 366 -23.91 -22.65 -18.40
N SER A 367 -24.83 -23.30 -19.12
CA SER A 367 -24.52 -24.47 -19.94
C SER A 367 -23.67 -24.14 -21.16
N VAL A 368 -23.83 -22.92 -21.73
CA VAL A 368 -23.01 -22.45 -22.84
C VAL A 368 -21.59 -22.20 -22.36
N LEU A 369 -21.44 -21.47 -21.24
CA LEU A 369 -20.12 -21.21 -20.64
C LEU A 369 -19.38 -22.50 -20.27
N ALA A 370 -20.07 -23.48 -19.68
CA ALA A 370 -19.48 -24.77 -19.32
C ALA A 370 -19.11 -25.66 -20.52
N SER A 371 -19.57 -25.31 -21.72
CA SER A 371 -19.28 -26.05 -22.95
C SER A 371 -18.15 -25.45 -23.80
N VAL A 372 -17.63 -24.28 -23.42
CA VAL A 372 -16.52 -23.64 -24.12
C VAL A 372 -15.29 -24.54 -24.05
N GLY A 373 -14.69 -24.78 -25.22
CA GLY A 373 -13.51 -25.63 -25.37
C GLY A 373 -12.25 -24.85 -25.77
N PRO A 374 -11.19 -25.57 -26.19
CA PRO A 374 -9.87 -24.98 -26.48
C PRO A 374 -9.84 -24.05 -27.69
N ASP A 375 -10.74 -24.21 -28.66
CA ASP A 375 -10.86 -23.31 -29.82
C ASP A 375 -11.42 -21.93 -29.45
N GLY A 376 -11.94 -21.80 -28.21
CA GLY A 376 -12.56 -20.59 -27.69
C GLY A 376 -13.95 -20.29 -28.26
N GLN A 377 -14.63 -19.35 -27.63
CA GLN A 377 -15.92 -18.82 -28.07
C GLN A 377 -15.97 -17.30 -27.85
N GLU A 378 -16.45 -16.59 -28.87
CA GLU A 378 -16.70 -15.15 -28.81
C GLU A 378 -18.17 -14.87 -28.49
N PHE A 379 -18.40 -13.95 -27.57
CA PHE A 379 -19.69 -13.39 -27.19
C PHE A 379 -19.70 -11.90 -27.52
N VAL A 380 -20.72 -11.44 -28.25
CA VAL A 380 -20.89 -10.03 -28.60
C VAL A 380 -21.90 -9.41 -27.65
N GLU A 381 -21.48 -8.39 -26.93
CA GLU A 381 -22.29 -7.68 -25.95
C GLU A 381 -23.20 -6.64 -26.62
N SER A 382 -24.23 -6.19 -25.88
CA SER A 382 -25.16 -5.15 -26.36
C SER A 382 -24.49 -3.81 -26.68
N SER A 383 -23.34 -3.53 -26.06
CA SER A 383 -22.49 -2.37 -26.34
C SER A 383 -21.77 -2.47 -27.71
N GLY A 384 -21.74 -3.66 -28.32
CA GLY A 384 -20.94 -4.02 -29.48
C GLY A 384 -19.52 -4.50 -29.16
N GLY A 385 -19.11 -4.46 -27.89
CA GLY A 385 -17.84 -5.03 -27.43
C GLY A 385 -17.85 -6.55 -27.51
N THR A 386 -16.66 -7.17 -27.43
CA THR A 386 -16.54 -8.64 -27.48
C THR A 386 -15.90 -9.20 -26.22
N ILE A 387 -16.39 -10.36 -25.81
CA ILE A 387 -15.85 -11.17 -24.73
C ILE A 387 -15.44 -12.51 -25.34
N THR A 388 -14.17 -12.86 -25.28
CA THR A 388 -13.66 -14.15 -25.76
C THR A 388 -13.31 -15.03 -24.57
N VAL A 389 -13.89 -16.22 -24.51
CA VAL A 389 -13.57 -17.23 -23.49
C VAL A 389 -12.85 -18.38 -24.17
N THR A 390 -11.67 -18.75 -23.68
CA THR A 390 -10.91 -19.92 -24.14
C THR A 390 -10.64 -20.83 -22.97
N ASN A 391 -10.93 -22.12 -23.15
CA ASN A 391 -10.85 -23.10 -22.07
C ASN A 391 -10.07 -24.35 -22.49
N ASN A 392 -8.87 -24.50 -21.96
CA ASN A 392 -8.06 -25.68 -22.20
C ASN A 392 -8.33 -26.81 -21.19
N ASN A 393 -9.16 -26.59 -20.17
CA ASN A 393 -9.43 -27.57 -19.12
C ASN A 393 -10.90 -27.48 -18.63
N LEU A 394 -11.15 -27.33 -17.33
CA LEU A 394 -12.48 -27.45 -16.74
C LEU A 394 -13.11 -26.08 -16.46
N ILE A 395 -14.28 -25.86 -17.04
CA ILE A 395 -15.27 -24.88 -16.58
C ILE A 395 -16.46 -25.65 -16.02
N ALA A 396 -16.78 -25.43 -14.74
CA ALA A 396 -17.88 -26.11 -14.07
C ALA A 396 -18.80 -25.14 -13.34
N LYS A 397 -20.11 -25.33 -13.51
CA LYS A 397 -21.10 -24.71 -12.64
C LYS A 397 -21.06 -25.38 -11.27
N GLN A 398 -20.91 -24.60 -10.21
CA GLN A 398 -21.22 -25.05 -8.86
C GLN A 398 -22.73 -25.03 -8.67
N ASN A 399 -23.27 -26.10 -8.12
CA ASN A 399 -24.64 -26.07 -7.63
C ASN A 399 -24.64 -25.07 -6.48
N SER A 400 -25.28 -23.92 -6.68
CA SER A 400 -25.46 -22.93 -5.64
C SER A 400 -25.92 -23.65 -4.37
N THR A 401 -25.11 -23.65 -3.31
CA THR A 401 -25.64 -23.69 -1.95
C THR A 401 -26.30 -22.34 -1.70
N ASN A 402 -27.27 -21.97 -2.54
CA ASN A 402 -28.18 -20.90 -2.22
C ASN A 402 -28.79 -21.32 -0.89
N GLY A 403 -28.65 -20.46 0.12
CA GLY A 403 -29.41 -20.47 1.35
C GLY A 403 -30.90 -20.27 1.10
N GLY A 404 -31.48 -21.04 0.17
CA GLY A 404 -32.89 -21.35 0.21
C GLY A 404 -33.11 -22.01 1.56
N PHE A 405 -33.89 -21.35 2.41
CA PHE A 405 -34.43 -21.93 3.64
C PHE A 405 -34.63 -23.41 3.40
N ASP A 406 -33.82 -24.23 4.07
CA ASP A 406 -33.79 -25.67 3.87
C ASP A 406 -35.24 -26.12 3.87
N SER A 407 -35.71 -26.68 2.75
CA SER A 407 -37.11 -27.07 2.61
C SER A 407 -37.55 -27.98 3.77
N ASN A 408 -36.60 -28.68 4.40
CA ASN A 408 -36.77 -29.40 5.65
C ASN A 408 -37.03 -28.48 6.86
N LEU A 409 -36.33 -27.35 7.01
CA LEU A 409 -36.57 -26.36 8.06
C LEU A 409 -37.95 -25.69 7.92
N ILE A 410 -38.37 -25.36 6.69
CA ILE A 410 -39.75 -24.88 6.44
C ILE A 410 -40.75 -25.97 6.81
N TYR A 411 -40.51 -27.23 6.41
CA TYR A 411 -41.37 -28.35 6.77
C TYR A 411 -41.47 -28.53 8.29
N ILE A 412 -40.34 -28.44 9.00
CA ILE A 412 -40.26 -28.54 10.47
C ILE A 412 -41.03 -27.39 11.12
N LEU A 413 -40.88 -26.15 10.63
CA LEU A 413 -41.60 -24.98 11.14
C LEU A 413 -43.11 -25.08 10.90
N VAL A 414 -43.54 -25.57 9.73
CA VAL A 414 -44.95 -25.81 9.42
C VAL A 414 -45.53 -26.92 10.31
N VAL A 415 -44.81 -28.03 10.50
CA VAL A 415 -45.23 -29.11 11.40
C VAL A 415 -45.30 -28.62 12.85
N ALA A 416 -44.32 -27.84 13.31
CA ALA A 416 -44.32 -27.26 14.64
C ALA A 416 -45.51 -26.30 14.85
N ALA A 417 -45.81 -25.45 13.86
CA ALA A 417 -46.97 -24.57 13.89
C ALA A 417 -48.30 -25.35 13.96
N VAL A 418 -48.43 -26.42 13.16
CA VAL A 418 -49.62 -27.30 13.19
C VAL A 418 -49.75 -27.99 14.55
N VAL A 419 -48.66 -28.50 15.12
CA VAL A 419 -48.67 -29.12 16.45
C VAL A 419 -49.08 -28.11 17.52
N ILE A 420 -48.56 -26.88 17.48
CA ILE A 420 -48.95 -25.81 18.42
C ILE A 420 -50.45 -25.50 18.30
N VAL A 421 -50.99 -25.36 17.08
CA VAL A 421 -52.42 -25.12 16.86
C VAL A 421 -53.28 -26.27 17.41
N VAL A 422 -52.87 -27.51 17.18
CA VAL A 422 -53.57 -28.69 17.70
C VAL A 422 -53.53 -28.71 19.23
N VAL A 423 -52.38 -28.44 19.85
CA VAL A 423 -52.24 -28.38 21.31
C VAL A 423 -53.12 -27.27 21.90
N ILE A 424 -53.09 -26.06 21.32
CA ILE A 424 -53.95 -24.94 21.74
C ILE A 424 -55.43 -25.32 21.61
N PHE A 425 -55.83 -25.92 20.49
CA PHE A 425 -57.20 -26.37 20.28
C PHE A 425 -57.65 -27.37 21.37
N PHE A 426 -56.81 -28.35 21.71
CA PHE A 426 -57.11 -29.30 22.79
C PHE A 426 -57.12 -28.66 24.18
N MET A 427 -56.24 -27.69 24.44
CA MET A 427 -56.25 -26.92 25.69
C MET A 427 -57.51 -26.05 25.82
N MET A 428 -57.96 -25.42 24.74
CA MET A 428 -59.20 -24.64 24.73
C MET A 428 -60.43 -25.54 24.90
N LYS A 429 -60.44 -26.73 24.29
CA LYS A 429 -61.55 -27.69 24.44
C LYS A 429 -61.63 -28.27 25.86
N LYS A 430 -60.51 -28.40 26.58
CA LYS A 430 -60.49 -28.86 27.98
C LYS A 430 -61.04 -27.84 28.99
N LYS A 431 -61.09 -26.54 28.63
CA LYS A 431 -61.69 -25.49 29.49
C LYS A 431 -63.22 -25.42 29.39
N GLN A 432 -63.86 -26.18 28.49
CA GLN A 432 -65.31 -26.34 28.43
C GLN A 432 -65.74 -27.67 29.07
N LYS A 433 -65.51 -27.80 30.39
CA LYS A 433 -66.40 -28.62 31.22
C LYS A 433 -67.30 -27.67 31.99
N PRO A 434 -68.64 -27.79 31.86
CA PRO A 434 -69.55 -26.94 32.60
C PRO A 434 -69.47 -27.31 34.09
N ASP A 435 -69.26 -26.32 34.94
CA ASP A 435 -69.51 -26.48 36.36
C ASP A 435 -71.02 -26.71 36.54
N SER A 436 -71.35 -27.92 36.99
CA SER A 436 -72.66 -28.27 37.50
C SER A 436 -72.76 -27.78 38.95
N LEU A 437 -73.52 -26.70 39.16
CA LEU A 437 -74.51 -26.53 40.24
C LEU A 437 -75.37 -25.29 39.97
#